data_AF-A0A4R5G7A3-F1
#
_entry.id   AF-A0A4R5G7A3-F1
#
_cell.length_a   1.000
_cell.length_b   1.000
_cell.length_c   1.000
_cell.angle_alpha   90.00
_cell.angle_beta   90.00
_cell.angle_gamma   90.00
#
_symmetry.space_group_name_H-M   'P 1'
#
loop_
_entity.id
_entity.type
_entity.pdbx_description
1 polymer ?
#
loop_
_entity_poly.entity_id
_entity_poly.type
_entity_poly.pdbx_seq_one_letter_code
_entity_poly.pdbx_strand_id
1 'polypeptide(L)'
;MEAGRDFDAARLLRKEYEEHVLTLTSALSALYRTRSLGHVADPAEEIVLLLLSGQAPSLNTHAVLHTLLARPGGLLEVTDEELGLLGLPRKKAAHIRKALQFLEDKYGLKNLYAELAPLADAELLTALTAVPGLHLEAALCVMLFCFGRDVFPVSPQVARVLKRTGILDPFGIRLTDLDDAGVQNSALQAIPPSLRASLHVNAVHHAQTVCRPRKPLCDTCAVKLLCKTGREQVKQVYRTEHQLTLVDMFCGAGGLSDGFRKAGYRTVLAVDADEHAMRTYRLNHPEVDPDAMLCRDIRGFRDEAESIREIIGETQIDVLVGGPPCQGFSRAGYRAKAAHGAPLATEDERNILYRELVDLLQVLQPRAIVMENVPGMGEVRYEDGSTFVEAAMAAMKTAGYAPSSWLLNAASYGVPQERIRRIIVGVREGEPLIQPPPPTHHAPSLQHVVDALAPDENLPPPVTLGQAIGDLPPLEAAQGRNITAQGGQLLTGHVARYNNSEDLKRFKAILPGESYRAFSERVPELKSYDFDSFADKFFKLPAGRPSRTIVAHLQRDGNGYIHPTQVRSITPREAARLQSFDDSYLFTGPLTQVFRQIGNAVPPRLAQAIAAHLRAHLERGPSLTTEGEP
;
A
#
# COMPACT_ATOMS: atom_id res chain seq x y z
N MET A 1 7.32 25.62 -25.88
CA MET A 1 7.11 25.30 -24.45
C MET A 1 6.01 24.25 -24.25
N GLU A 2 4.91 24.28 -25.00
CA GLU A 2 3.85 23.24 -24.91
C GLU A 2 4.32 21.84 -25.31
N ALA A 3 5.10 21.71 -26.41
CA ALA A 3 5.66 20.42 -26.84
C ALA A 3 6.66 19.78 -25.83
N GLY A 4 7.27 20.59 -24.96
CA GLY A 4 8.15 20.09 -23.88
C GLY A 4 7.38 19.58 -22.67
N ARG A 5 6.25 20.22 -22.32
CA ARG A 5 5.36 19.78 -21.23
C ARG A 5 4.65 18.47 -21.58
N ASP A 6 4.27 18.30 -22.85
CA ASP A 6 3.63 17.08 -23.34
C ASP A 6 4.60 15.87 -23.31
N PHE A 7 5.88 16.11 -23.62
CA PHE A 7 6.92 15.08 -23.54
C PHE A 7 7.19 14.61 -22.10
N ASP A 8 7.26 15.54 -21.14
CA ASP A 8 7.47 15.21 -19.73
C ASP A 8 6.25 14.50 -19.12
N ALA A 9 5.03 14.90 -19.50
CA ALA A 9 3.79 14.23 -19.11
C ALA A 9 3.72 12.79 -19.65
N ALA A 10 4.02 12.59 -20.94
CA ALA A 10 4.05 11.26 -21.55
C ALA A 10 5.10 10.35 -20.91
N ARG A 11 6.28 10.90 -20.57
CA ARG A 11 7.35 10.16 -19.88
C ARG A 11 6.94 9.75 -18.47
N LEU A 12 6.26 10.63 -17.73
CA LEU A 12 5.77 10.33 -16.39
C LEU A 12 4.70 9.22 -16.44
N LEU A 13 3.73 9.34 -17.34
CA LEU A 13 2.68 8.33 -17.55
C LEU A 13 3.27 6.95 -17.88
N ARG A 14 4.30 6.91 -18.74
CA ARG A 14 5.02 5.67 -19.06
C ARG A 14 5.67 5.06 -17.83
N LYS A 15 6.33 5.87 -17.00
CA LYS A 15 6.99 5.40 -15.77
C LYS A 15 5.98 4.85 -14.77
N GLU A 16 4.87 5.54 -14.56
CA GLU A 16 3.79 5.07 -13.67
C GLU A 16 3.18 3.76 -14.17
N TYR A 17 3.02 3.63 -15.49
CA TYR A 17 2.57 2.39 -16.10
C TYR A 17 3.56 1.22 -15.89
N GLU A 18 4.86 1.44 -16.12
CA GLU A 18 5.89 0.43 -15.90
C GLU A 18 5.96 0.01 -14.41
N GLU A 19 5.84 0.96 -13.49
CA GLU A 19 5.75 0.71 -12.05
C GLU A 19 4.50 -0.11 -11.69
N HIS A 20 3.35 0.16 -12.32
CA HIS A 20 2.12 -0.58 -12.12
C HIS A 20 2.27 -2.05 -12.55
N VAL A 21 2.77 -2.29 -13.76
CA VAL A 21 2.97 -3.65 -14.29
C VAL A 21 3.92 -4.45 -13.39
N LEU A 22 5.03 -3.84 -12.97
CA LEU A 22 6.00 -4.47 -12.08
C LEU A 22 5.41 -4.80 -10.70
N THR A 23 4.69 -3.85 -10.10
CA THR A 23 4.06 -3.98 -8.78
C THR A 23 3.01 -5.08 -8.78
N LEU A 24 2.12 -5.08 -9.78
CA LEU A 24 1.07 -6.08 -9.93
C LEU A 24 1.66 -7.48 -10.19
N THR A 25 2.66 -7.58 -11.05
CA THR A 25 3.33 -8.87 -11.33
C THR A 25 4.01 -9.42 -10.08
N SER A 26 4.65 -8.56 -9.30
CA SER A 26 5.28 -8.91 -8.02
C SER A 26 4.24 -9.39 -7.00
N ALA A 27 3.08 -8.72 -6.94
CA ALA A 27 1.97 -9.10 -6.07
C ALA A 27 1.38 -10.47 -6.44
N LEU A 28 1.09 -10.72 -7.72
CA LEU A 28 0.60 -12.01 -8.17
C LEU A 28 1.63 -13.12 -7.93
N SER A 29 2.92 -12.85 -8.18
CA SER A 29 4.02 -13.78 -7.88
C SER A 29 4.13 -14.11 -6.40
N ALA A 30 3.93 -13.12 -5.52
CA ALA A 30 3.96 -13.31 -4.08
C ALA A 30 2.79 -14.16 -3.57
N LEU A 31 1.59 -13.95 -4.14
CA LEU A 31 0.36 -14.67 -3.75
C LEU A 31 0.39 -16.13 -4.18
N TYR A 32 0.77 -16.40 -5.43
CA TYR A 32 0.67 -17.75 -5.99
C TYR A 32 1.96 -18.55 -5.87
N ARG A 33 3.12 -17.88 -5.75
CA ARG A 33 4.47 -18.47 -5.61
C ARG A 33 4.78 -19.57 -6.63
N THR A 34 4.01 -19.65 -7.71
CA THR A 34 4.04 -20.74 -8.68
C THR A 34 4.95 -20.31 -9.82
N ARG A 35 6.04 -21.05 -10.03
CA ARG A 35 7.01 -20.78 -11.09
C ARG A 35 6.63 -21.44 -12.42
N SER A 36 5.65 -22.33 -12.40
CA SER A 36 5.30 -23.16 -13.55
C SER A 36 3.88 -23.72 -13.36
N LEU A 37 3.08 -23.77 -14.43
CA LEU A 37 1.82 -24.51 -14.48
C LEU A 37 2.03 -26.03 -14.70
N GLY A 38 3.26 -26.52 -14.44
CA GLY A 38 3.72 -27.82 -14.89
C GLY A 38 4.49 -27.78 -16.22
N HIS A 39 4.88 -26.59 -16.70
CA HIS A 39 5.79 -26.44 -17.83
C HIS A 39 7.16 -27.07 -17.55
N VAL A 40 7.74 -27.69 -18.56
CA VAL A 40 9.02 -28.40 -18.53
C VAL A 40 10.00 -27.87 -19.59
N ALA A 41 11.29 -28.08 -19.36
CA ALA A 41 12.34 -27.58 -20.25
C ALA A 41 12.44 -28.38 -21.57
N ASP A 42 12.04 -29.65 -21.54
CA ASP A 42 12.06 -30.51 -22.73
C ASP A 42 10.87 -30.17 -23.66
N PRO A 43 11.12 -29.79 -24.92
CA PRO A 43 10.06 -29.35 -25.83
C PRO A 43 9.11 -30.50 -26.24
N ALA A 44 9.58 -31.75 -26.29
CA ALA A 44 8.70 -32.88 -26.63
C ALA A 44 7.74 -33.17 -25.48
N GLU A 45 8.24 -33.17 -24.25
CA GLU A 45 7.43 -33.31 -23.04
C GLU A 45 6.41 -32.16 -22.90
N GLU A 46 6.85 -30.92 -23.10
CA GLU A 46 5.98 -29.74 -23.02
C GLU A 46 4.85 -29.77 -24.06
N ILE A 47 5.15 -30.12 -25.32
CA ILE A 47 4.15 -30.25 -26.38
C ILE A 47 3.10 -31.30 -25.98
N VAL A 48 3.52 -32.43 -25.43
CA VAL A 48 2.58 -33.45 -24.97
C VAL A 48 1.73 -32.92 -23.82
N LEU A 49 2.32 -32.28 -22.81
CA LEU A 49 1.57 -31.68 -21.69
C LEU A 49 0.52 -30.67 -22.16
N LEU A 50 0.85 -29.82 -23.14
CA LEU A 50 -0.08 -28.83 -23.70
C LEU A 50 -1.20 -29.48 -24.53
N LEU A 51 -0.92 -30.57 -25.23
CA LEU A 51 -1.94 -31.36 -25.94
C LEU A 51 -2.84 -32.14 -24.95
N LEU A 52 -2.32 -32.51 -23.78
CA LEU A 52 -3.08 -33.14 -22.70
C LEU A 52 -4.02 -32.12 -22.02
N SER A 53 -3.56 -30.88 -21.83
CA SER A 53 -4.16 -29.84 -20.99
C SER A 53 -5.47 -29.23 -21.54
N GLY A 54 -6.53 -30.03 -21.51
CA GLY A 54 -7.90 -29.55 -21.26
C GLY A 54 -8.30 -29.63 -19.78
N GLN A 55 -7.40 -30.12 -18.92
CA GLN A 55 -7.48 -30.23 -17.46
C GLN A 55 -6.03 -30.05 -16.93
N ALA A 56 -5.84 -29.42 -15.76
CA ALA A 56 -4.52 -29.25 -15.17
C ALA A 56 -3.85 -30.62 -14.94
N PRO A 57 -2.61 -30.86 -15.41
CA PRO A 57 -1.93 -32.13 -15.17
C PRO A 57 -1.69 -32.32 -13.68
N SER A 58 -1.89 -33.54 -13.18
CA SER A 58 -1.50 -33.90 -11.80
C SER A 58 0.00 -34.19 -11.75
N LEU A 59 0.63 -34.13 -10.56
CA LEU A 59 2.02 -34.60 -10.34
C LEU A 59 2.25 -36.03 -10.87
N ASN A 60 1.21 -36.86 -10.90
CA ASN A 60 1.25 -38.21 -11.45
C ASN A 60 1.37 -38.21 -12.99
N THR A 61 0.83 -37.19 -13.67
CA THR A 61 0.90 -37.04 -15.14
C THR A 61 2.33 -36.77 -15.60
N HIS A 62 3.05 -35.89 -14.91
CA HIS A 62 4.47 -35.60 -15.17
C HIS A 62 5.37 -36.82 -14.96
N ALA A 63 5.21 -37.52 -13.84
CA ALA A 63 6.04 -38.70 -13.53
C ALA A 63 5.87 -39.83 -14.56
N VAL A 64 4.62 -40.06 -15.00
CA VAL A 64 4.31 -41.04 -16.04
C VAL A 64 4.88 -40.59 -17.39
N LEU A 65 4.70 -39.34 -17.78
CA LEU A 65 5.18 -38.82 -19.06
C LEU A 65 6.71 -38.85 -19.17
N HIS A 66 7.43 -38.41 -18.13
CA HIS A 66 8.90 -38.46 -18.08
C HIS A 66 9.42 -39.91 -18.18
N THR A 67 8.73 -40.86 -17.54
CA THR A 67 9.07 -42.29 -17.61
C THR A 67 8.84 -42.85 -19.02
N LEU A 68 7.77 -42.45 -19.70
CA LEU A 68 7.47 -42.85 -21.08
C LEU A 68 8.51 -42.29 -22.07
N LEU A 69 8.94 -41.05 -21.90
CA LEU A 69 9.98 -40.41 -22.71
C LEU A 69 11.36 -41.05 -22.56
N ALA A 70 11.67 -41.57 -21.37
CA ALA A 70 12.97 -42.18 -21.06
C ALA A 70 13.13 -43.62 -21.58
N ARG A 71 12.08 -44.25 -22.13
CA ARG A 71 12.13 -45.64 -22.62
C ARG A 71 12.89 -45.76 -23.95
N PRO A 72 13.61 -46.88 -24.19
CA PRO A 72 14.05 -47.26 -25.53
C PRO A 72 12.82 -47.37 -26.44
N GLY A 73 12.80 -46.69 -27.59
CA GLY A 73 11.62 -46.56 -28.47
C GLY A 73 10.75 -45.32 -28.22
N GLY A 74 10.91 -44.66 -27.07
CA GLY A 74 10.27 -43.38 -26.74
C GLY A 74 8.74 -43.41 -26.73
N LEU A 75 8.15 -42.24 -26.95
CA LEU A 75 6.70 -42.00 -26.89
C LEU A 75 5.91 -42.61 -28.07
N LEU A 76 6.61 -43.11 -29.10
CA LEU A 76 6.04 -43.72 -30.31
C LEU A 76 5.62 -45.18 -30.11
N GLU A 77 6.25 -45.87 -29.16
CA GLU A 77 5.94 -47.27 -28.82
C GLU A 77 4.90 -47.40 -27.69
N VAL A 78 4.37 -46.27 -27.20
CA VAL A 78 3.41 -46.24 -26.10
C VAL A 78 2.03 -46.70 -26.58
N THR A 79 1.46 -47.67 -25.88
CA THR A 79 0.15 -48.25 -26.20
C THR A 79 -1.01 -47.31 -25.81
N ASP A 80 -2.19 -47.54 -26.41
CA ASP A 80 -3.42 -46.80 -26.02
C ASP A 80 -3.82 -47.01 -24.55
N GLU A 81 -3.45 -48.16 -23.98
CA GLU A 81 -3.67 -48.49 -22.57
C GLU A 81 -2.74 -47.68 -21.66
N GLU A 82 -1.47 -47.54 -22.01
CA GLU A 82 -0.48 -46.73 -21.28
C GLU A 82 -0.78 -45.23 -21.39
N LEU A 83 -1.23 -44.74 -22.55
CA LEU A 83 -1.77 -43.38 -22.68
C LEU A 83 -3.08 -43.21 -21.89
N GLY A 84 -3.86 -44.28 -21.72
CA GLY A 84 -5.04 -44.32 -20.86
C GLY A 84 -4.73 -44.10 -19.37
N LEU A 85 -3.55 -44.49 -18.89
CA LEU A 85 -3.07 -44.26 -17.52
C LEU A 85 -2.88 -42.76 -17.20
N LEU A 86 -2.76 -41.90 -18.23
CA LEU A 86 -2.75 -40.44 -18.11
C LEU A 86 -4.17 -39.85 -17.98
N GLY A 87 -5.22 -40.68 -17.90
CA GLY A 87 -6.62 -40.25 -17.75
C GLY A 87 -7.26 -39.75 -19.05
N LEU A 88 -6.79 -40.23 -20.21
CA LEU A 88 -7.15 -39.67 -21.51
C LEU A 88 -8.38 -40.33 -22.17
N PRO A 89 -9.33 -39.55 -22.72
CA PRO A 89 -10.27 -40.07 -23.71
C PRO A 89 -9.52 -40.59 -24.95
N ARG A 90 -9.86 -41.78 -25.46
CA ARG A 90 -9.20 -42.44 -26.61
C ARG A 90 -8.89 -41.53 -27.82
N LYS A 91 -9.71 -40.50 -28.06
CA LYS A 91 -9.50 -39.52 -29.15
C LYS A 91 -8.25 -38.64 -28.96
N LYS A 92 -7.86 -38.32 -27.71
CA LYS A 92 -6.67 -37.48 -27.43
C LYS A 92 -5.36 -38.25 -27.64
N ALA A 93 -5.33 -39.55 -27.34
CA ALA A 93 -4.17 -40.42 -27.57
C ALA A 93 -3.76 -40.48 -29.06
N ALA A 94 -4.74 -40.51 -29.97
CA ALA A 94 -4.49 -40.50 -31.41
C ALA A 94 -3.89 -39.18 -31.92
N HIS A 95 -4.31 -38.03 -31.37
CA HIS A 95 -3.73 -36.73 -31.72
C HIS A 95 -2.30 -36.58 -31.22
N ILE A 96 -2.02 -37.02 -29.98
CA ILE A 96 -0.67 -37.01 -29.41
C ILE A 96 0.28 -37.85 -30.25
N ARG A 97 -0.12 -39.07 -30.66
CA ARG A 97 0.71 -39.91 -31.55
C ARG A 97 0.98 -39.26 -32.91
N LYS A 98 0.00 -38.59 -33.52
CA LYS A 98 0.22 -37.84 -34.77
C LYS A 98 1.22 -36.69 -34.59
N ALA A 99 1.12 -35.96 -33.48
CA ALA A 99 2.06 -34.88 -33.17
C ALA A 99 3.48 -35.40 -32.98
N LEU A 100 3.64 -36.49 -32.22
CA LEU A 100 4.94 -37.09 -31.93
C LEU A 100 5.58 -37.71 -33.17
N GLN A 101 4.79 -38.41 -34.00
CA GLN A 101 5.29 -38.96 -35.26
C GLN A 101 5.76 -37.84 -36.20
N PHE A 102 4.98 -36.76 -36.30
CA PHE A 102 5.38 -35.59 -37.07
C PHE A 102 6.71 -34.99 -36.58
N LEU A 103 6.90 -34.88 -35.27
CA LEU A 103 8.13 -34.38 -34.67
C LEU A 103 9.32 -35.32 -34.91
N GLU A 104 9.13 -36.64 -34.76
CA GLU A 104 10.15 -37.64 -35.05
C GLU A 104 10.58 -37.60 -36.52
N ASP A 105 9.62 -37.63 -37.44
CA ASP A 105 9.88 -37.68 -38.89
C ASP A 105 10.64 -36.44 -39.38
N LYS A 106 10.36 -35.27 -38.80
CA LYS A 106 10.88 -33.99 -39.27
C LYS A 106 12.13 -33.51 -38.54
N TYR A 107 12.24 -33.79 -37.24
CA TYR A 107 13.27 -33.22 -36.38
C TYR A 107 13.97 -34.25 -35.48
N GLY A 108 13.40 -35.45 -35.33
CA GLY A 108 13.88 -36.46 -34.38
C GLY A 108 13.66 -36.05 -32.92
N LEU A 109 12.85 -36.79 -32.17
CA LEU A 109 12.44 -36.43 -30.80
C LEU A 109 13.64 -36.26 -29.85
N LYS A 110 14.68 -37.08 -29.98
CA LYS A 110 15.88 -37.02 -29.12
C LYS A 110 16.73 -35.76 -29.36
N ASN A 111 16.65 -35.16 -30.54
CA ASN A 111 17.43 -33.98 -30.93
C ASN A 111 16.54 -32.75 -31.11
N LEU A 112 15.26 -32.83 -30.74
CA LEU A 112 14.25 -31.82 -31.05
C LEU A 112 14.66 -30.42 -30.60
N TYR A 113 15.22 -30.30 -29.39
CA TYR A 113 15.75 -29.02 -28.91
C TYR A 113 16.88 -28.50 -29.79
N ALA A 114 17.84 -29.35 -30.16
CA ALA A 114 19.01 -28.96 -30.95
C ALA A 114 18.65 -28.54 -32.38
N GLU A 115 17.61 -29.15 -32.98
CA GLU A 115 17.12 -28.80 -34.31
C GLU A 115 16.29 -27.50 -34.32
N LEU A 116 15.49 -27.28 -33.27
CA LEU A 116 14.59 -26.12 -33.19
C LEU A 116 15.25 -24.87 -32.59
N ALA A 117 16.20 -25.03 -31.66
CA ALA A 117 16.84 -23.91 -30.97
C ALA A 117 17.57 -22.92 -31.91
N PRO A 118 18.20 -23.32 -33.03
CA PRO A 118 18.86 -22.40 -33.94
C PRO A 118 17.91 -21.56 -34.81
N LEU A 119 16.63 -21.95 -34.93
CA LEU A 119 15.68 -21.28 -35.80
C LEU A 119 15.41 -19.83 -35.35
N ALA A 120 15.11 -18.96 -36.32
CA ALA A 120 14.58 -17.64 -36.01
C ALA A 120 13.16 -17.74 -35.43
N ASP A 121 12.72 -16.76 -34.63
CA ASP A 121 11.44 -16.85 -33.89
C ASP A 121 10.23 -17.10 -34.81
N ALA A 122 10.19 -16.50 -36.01
CA ALA A 122 9.14 -16.72 -36.99
C ALA A 122 9.14 -18.14 -37.58
N GLU A 123 10.32 -18.70 -37.82
CA GLU A 123 10.51 -20.05 -38.35
C GLU A 123 10.18 -21.09 -37.26
N LEU A 124 10.61 -20.85 -36.02
CA LEU A 124 10.28 -21.67 -34.86
C LEU A 124 8.77 -21.70 -34.62
N LEU A 125 8.11 -20.54 -34.66
CA LEU A 125 6.66 -20.48 -34.51
C LEU A 125 5.94 -21.24 -35.64
N THR A 126 6.41 -21.11 -36.88
CA THR A 126 5.87 -21.85 -38.04
C THR A 126 6.07 -23.36 -37.88
N ALA A 127 7.26 -23.78 -37.41
CA ALA A 127 7.57 -25.18 -37.14
C ALA A 127 6.67 -25.78 -36.06
N LEU A 128 6.45 -25.06 -34.96
CA LEU A 128 5.62 -25.50 -33.84
C LEU A 128 4.14 -25.52 -34.21
N THR A 129 3.62 -24.48 -34.87
CA THR A 129 2.20 -24.44 -35.28
C THR A 129 1.86 -25.44 -36.39
N ALA A 130 2.85 -25.98 -37.10
CA ALA A 130 2.66 -27.09 -38.03
C ALA A 130 2.43 -28.44 -37.32
N VAL A 131 2.76 -28.56 -36.03
CA VAL A 131 2.56 -29.80 -35.26
C VAL A 131 1.06 -30.07 -35.11
N PRO A 132 0.57 -31.25 -35.53
CA PRO A 132 -0.85 -31.58 -35.47
C PRO A 132 -1.46 -31.37 -34.07
N GLY A 133 -2.44 -30.46 -33.97
CA GLY A 133 -3.16 -30.15 -32.73
C GLY A 133 -2.49 -29.13 -31.82
N LEU A 134 -1.28 -28.64 -32.14
CA LEU A 134 -0.62 -27.58 -31.38
C LEU A 134 -1.08 -26.20 -31.90
N HIS A 135 -1.92 -25.54 -31.12
CA HIS A 135 -2.43 -24.20 -31.47
C HIS A 135 -1.42 -23.10 -31.14
N LEU A 136 -1.66 -21.88 -31.66
CA LEU A 136 -0.78 -20.71 -31.49
C LEU A 136 -0.37 -20.47 -30.03
N GLU A 137 -1.33 -20.45 -29.10
CA GLU A 137 -1.05 -20.25 -27.66
C GLU A 137 -0.07 -21.29 -27.12
N ALA A 138 -0.31 -22.57 -27.44
CA ALA A 138 0.53 -23.67 -26.98
C ALA A 138 1.93 -23.60 -27.61
N ALA A 139 2.04 -23.25 -28.90
CA ALA A 139 3.33 -23.01 -29.55
C ALA A 139 4.11 -21.88 -28.87
N LEU A 140 3.44 -20.78 -28.51
CA LEU A 140 4.06 -19.68 -27.76
C LEU A 140 4.51 -20.11 -26.36
N CYS A 141 3.76 -20.99 -25.68
CA CYS A 141 4.19 -21.57 -24.40
C CYS A 141 5.49 -22.36 -24.55
N VAL A 142 5.61 -23.20 -25.57
CA VAL A 142 6.84 -23.96 -25.87
C VAL A 142 8.02 -23.00 -26.13
N MET A 143 7.80 -21.96 -26.95
CA MET A 143 8.81 -20.94 -27.21
C MET A 143 9.27 -20.22 -25.93
N LEU A 144 8.33 -19.88 -25.04
CA LEU A 144 8.63 -19.17 -23.79
C LEU A 144 9.36 -20.05 -22.77
N PHE A 145 8.86 -21.26 -22.52
CA PHE A 145 9.31 -22.09 -21.40
C PHE A 145 10.44 -23.06 -21.75
N CYS A 146 10.49 -23.57 -22.99
CA CYS A 146 11.54 -24.49 -23.42
C CYS A 146 12.73 -23.71 -24.02
N PHE A 147 12.46 -22.72 -24.86
CA PHE A 147 13.48 -22.01 -25.63
C PHE A 147 13.86 -20.63 -25.09
N GLY A 148 13.18 -20.14 -24.04
CA GLY A 148 13.45 -18.83 -23.45
C GLY A 148 13.25 -17.66 -24.41
N ARG A 149 12.41 -17.83 -25.44
CA ARG A 149 12.15 -16.79 -26.45
C ARG A 149 11.30 -15.67 -25.86
N ASP A 150 11.51 -14.47 -26.40
CA ASP A 150 10.83 -13.28 -25.93
C ASP A 150 9.41 -13.19 -26.51
N VAL A 151 8.53 -14.08 -26.05
CA VAL A 151 7.11 -14.16 -26.44
C VAL A 151 6.20 -14.12 -25.21
N PHE A 152 4.90 -13.86 -25.41
CA PHE A 152 3.93 -13.87 -24.31
C PHE A 152 2.63 -14.57 -24.75
N PRO A 153 2.36 -15.80 -24.30
CA PRO A 153 1.14 -16.51 -24.65
C PRO A 153 -0.08 -15.85 -23.99
N VAL A 154 -1.04 -15.38 -24.80
CA VAL A 154 -2.31 -14.85 -24.32
C VAL A 154 -3.47 -15.79 -24.61
N SER A 155 -4.05 -16.38 -23.57
CA SER A 155 -5.33 -17.09 -23.63
C SER A 155 -6.49 -16.15 -23.31
N PRO A 156 -7.76 -16.51 -23.58
CA PRO A 156 -8.93 -15.73 -23.14
C PRO A 156 -8.97 -15.47 -21.62
N GLN A 157 -8.35 -16.36 -20.83
CA GLN A 157 -8.22 -16.19 -19.38
C GLN A 157 -7.19 -15.13 -19.03
N VAL A 158 -6.02 -15.19 -19.66
CA VAL A 158 -4.93 -14.21 -19.47
C VAL A 158 -5.37 -12.83 -19.98
N ALA A 159 -5.94 -12.74 -21.19
CA ALA A 159 -6.44 -11.49 -21.76
C ALA A 159 -7.40 -10.76 -20.82
N ARG A 160 -8.33 -11.50 -20.20
CA ARG A 160 -9.28 -10.96 -19.22
C ARG A 160 -8.58 -10.39 -17.99
N VAL A 161 -7.58 -11.08 -17.46
CA VAL A 161 -6.79 -10.59 -16.31
C VAL A 161 -6.07 -9.31 -16.70
N LEU A 162 -5.29 -9.32 -17.78
CA LEU A 162 -4.53 -8.16 -18.24
C LEU A 162 -5.43 -6.93 -18.49
N LYS A 163 -6.62 -7.15 -19.06
CA LYS A 163 -7.57 -6.05 -19.28
C LYS A 163 -8.16 -5.52 -17.97
N ARG A 164 -8.64 -6.41 -17.09
CA ARG A 164 -9.31 -5.99 -15.84
C ARG A 164 -8.36 -5.31 -14.87
N THR A 165 -7.09 -5.70 -14.88
CA THR A 165 -6.06 -5.07 -14.06
C THR A 165 -5.54 -3.76 -14.63
N GLY A 166 -5.83 -3.47 -15.90
CA GLY A 166 -5.43 -2.24 -16.58
C GLY A 166 -4.06 -2.32 -17.27
N ILE A 167 -3.42 -3.48 -17.33
CA ILE A 167 -2.14 -3.65 -18.05
C ILE A 167 -2.29 -3.28 -19.54
N LEU A 168 -3.44 -3.59 -20.14
CA LEU A 168 -3.69 -3.29 -21.56
C LEU A 168 -4.30 -1.90 -21.82
N ASP A 169 -4.45 -1.05 -20.80
CA ASP A 169 -5.14 0.24 -20.95
C ASP A 169 -4.42 1.28 -21.81
N PRO A 170 -3.07 1.45 -21.73
CA PRO A 170 -2.37 2.43 -22.57
C PRO A 170 -2.56 2.22 -24.07
N PHE A 171 -2.94 1.01 -24.47
CA PHE A 171 -3.16 0.63 -25.86
C PHE A 171 -4.61 0.90 -26.34
N GLY A 172 -5.48 1.46 -25.49
CA GLY A 172 -6.86 1.82 -25.87
C GLY A 172 -7.77 0.62 -26.15
N ILE A 173 -7.36 -0.58 -25.74
CA ILE A 173 -7.94 -1.84 -26.21
C ILE A 173 -9.32 -2.10 -25.58
N ARG A 174 -10.36 -2.24 -26.39
CA ARG A 174 -11.57 -2.96 -26.01
C ARG A 174 -11.42 -4.42 -26.44
N LEU A 175 -11.58 -5.36 -25.51
CA LEU A 175 -11.40 -6.80 -25.79
C LEU A 175 -12.35 -7.33 -26.89
N THR A 176 -13.44 -6.63 -27.18
CA THR A 176 -14.40 -6.94 -28.25
C THR A 176 -13.92 -6.55 -29.64
N ASP A 177 -12.87 -5.72 -29.73
CA ASP A 177 -12.49 -5.02 -30.97
C ASP A 177 -11.20 -5.56 -31.58
N LEU A 178 -10.54 -6.50 -30.90
CA LEU A 178 -9.30 -7.12 -31.38
C LEU A 178 -9.54 -8.59 -31.72
N ASP A 179 -8.92 -9.03 -32.81
CA ASP A 179 -8.67 -10.44 -33.05
C ASP A 179 -7.56 -10.97 -32.14
N ASP A 180 -7.36 -12.29 -32.12
CA ASP A 180 -6.36 -12.91 -31.25
C ASP A 180 -4.95 -12.35 -31.52
N ALA A 181 -4.61 -12.04 -32.77
CA ALA A 181 -3.30 -11.49 -33.15
C ALA A 181 -3.05 -10.10 -32.58
N GLY A 182 -4.05 -9.21 -32.63
CA GLY A 182 -3.97 -7.87 -32.04
C GLY A 182 -3.73 -7.92 -30.52
N VAL A 183 -4.42 -8.83 -29.81
CA VAL A 183 -4.24 -9.01 -28.36
C VAL A 183 -2.83 -9.49 -28.02
N GLN A 184 -2.28 -10.46 -28.79
CA GLN A 184 -0.92 -10.97 -28.56
C GLN A 184 0.12 -9.85 -28.69
N ASN A 185 0.08 -9.07 -29.77
CA ASN A 185 1.06 -8.02 -30.04
C ASN A 185 1.05 -6.93 -28.95
N SER A 186 -0.15 -6.49 -28.53
CA SER A 186 -0.26 -5.50 -27.48
C SER A 186 0.24 -6.02 -26.13
N ALA A 187 -0.04 -7.27 -25.77
CA ALA A 187 0.49 -7.87 -24.54
C ALA A 187 2.03 -7.94 -24.56
N LEU A 188 2.62 -8.27 -25.71
CA LEU A 188 4.06 -8.31 -25.91
C LEU A 188 4.72 -6.93 -25.67
N GLN A 189 4.11 -5.86 -26.19
CA GLN A 189 4.57 -4.49 -25.99
C GLN A 189 4.34 -4.00 -24.56
N ALA A 190 3.24 -4.44 -23.93
CA ALA A 190 2.83 -4.06 -22.59
C ALA A 190 3.74 -4.62 -21.49
N ILE A 191 4.29 -5.83 -21.70
CA ILE A 191 4.91 -6.63 -20.64
C ILE A 191 6.42 -6.77 -20.89
N PRO A 192 7.27 -6.28 -19.97
CA PRO A 192 8.71 -6.45 -20.07
C PRO A 192 9.14 -7.92 -20.18
N PRO A 193 10.14 -8.26 -21.02
CA PRO A 193 10.64 -9.63 -21.21
C PRO A 193 10.88 -10.40 -19.91
N SER A 194 11.51 -9.76 -18.92
CA SER A 194 11.85 -10.34 -17.62
C SER A 194 10.64 -10.76 -16.78
N LEU A 195 9.44 -10.27 -17.10
CA LEU A 195 8.21 -10.55 -16.35
C LEU A 195 7.32 -11.60 -17.02
N ARG A 196 7.50 -11.84 -18.34
CA ARG A 196 6.56 -12.60 -19.19
C ARG A 196 6.22 -13.99 -18.67
N ALA A 197 7.23 -14.82 -18.41
CA ALA A 197 7.03 -16.18 -17.89
C ALA A 197 6.27 -16.19 -16.56
N SER A 198 6.70 -15.37 -15.60
CA SER A 198 6.08 -15.29 -14.29
C SER A 198 4.65 -14.74 -14.35
N LEU A 199 4.42 -13.72 -15.17
CA LEU A 199 3.11 -13.08 -15.28
C LEU A 199 2.12 -14.00 -15.99
N HIS A 200 2.52 -14.72 -17.03
CA HIS A 200 1.66 -15.69 -17.71
C HIS A 200 1.12 -16.74 -16.72
N VAL A 201 2.02 -17.43 -16.01
CA VAL A 201 1.67 -18.47 -15.03
C VAL A 201 0.73 -17.93 -13.95
N ASN A 202 1.09 -16.80 -13.35
CA ASN A 202 0.31 -16.23 -12.24
C ASN A 202 -1.01 -15.61 -12.71
N ALA A 203 -1.09 -15.09 -13.94
CA ALA A 203 -2.34 -14.60 -14.52
C ALA A 203 -3.32 -15.75 -14.76
N VAL A 204 -2.87 -16.92 -15.24
CA VAL A 204 -3.72 -18.12 -15.37
C VAL A 204 -4.28 -18.54 -14.01
N HIS A 205 -3.42 -18.65 -13.00
CA HIS A 205 -3.88 -19.02 -11.66
C HIS A 205 -4.88 -18.00 -11.09
N HIS A 206 -4.61 -16.70 -11.26
CA HIS A 206 -5.51 -15.64 -10.83
C HIS A 206 -6.87 -15.70 -11.55
N ALA A 207 -6.86 -15.97 -12.86
CA ALA A 207 -8.05 -16.07 -13.69
C ALA A 207 -8.98 -17.22 -13.25
N GLN A 208 -8.40 -18.33 -12.81
CA GLN A 208 -9.13 -19.54 -12.37
C GLN A 208 -9.68 -19.38 -10.95
N THR A 209 -8.90 -18.78 -10.05
CA THR A 209 -9.24 -18.74 -8.62
C THR A 209 -10.09 -17.52 -8.25
N VAL A 210 -9.75 -16.33 -8.77
CA VAL A 210 -10.29 -15.03 -8.33
C VAL A 210 -10.96 -14.27 -9.47
N CYS A 211 -10.22 -13.97 -10.54
CA CYS A 211 -10.68 -13.15 -11.68
C CYS A 211 -11.50 -13.97 -12.70
N ARG A 212 -12.58 -14.57 -12.21
CA ARG A 212 -13.47 -15.45 -12.97
C ARG A 212 -14.27 -14.69 -14.03
N PRO A 213 -14.67 -15.33 -15.14
CA PRO A 213 -15.46 -14.67 -16.19
C PRO A 213 -16.76 -14.07 -15.64
N ARG A 214 -17.50 -14.86 -14.86
CA ARG A 214 -18.75 -14.49 -14.18
C ARG A 214 -18.51 -14.45 -12.68
N LYS A 215 -19.08 -13.44 -12.00
CA LYS A 215 -18.97 -13.23 -10.54
C LYS A 215 -17.52 -13.33 -10.02
N PRO A 216 -16.61 -12.44 -10.48
CA PRO A 216 -15.25 -12.42 -9.95
C PRO A 216 -15.25 -12.11 -8.45
N LEU A 217 -14.30 -12.69 -7.71
CA LEU A 217 -14.18 -12.51 -6.26
C LEU A 217 -13.42 -11.21 -5.93
N CYS A 218 -13.87 -10.09 -6.49
CA CYS A 218 -13.14 -8.82 -6.38
C CYS A 218 -13.13 -8.24 -4.96
N ASP A 219 -14.16 -8.51 -4.15
CA ASP A 219 -14.25 -7.95 -2.79
C ASP A 219 -13.21 -8.51 -1.83
N THR A 220 -12.78 -9.75 -2.05
CA THR A 220 -11.73 -10.42 -1.28
C THR A 220 -10.42 -10.53 -2.05
N CYS A 221 -10.32 -9.89 -3.22
CA CYS A 221 -9.15 -9.95 -4.08
C CYS A 221 -7.98 -9.18 -3.44
N ALA A 222 -6.89 -9.87 -3.13
CA ALA A 222 -5.71 -9.28 -2.51
C ALA A 222 -5.03 -8.19 -3.37
N VAL A 223 -5.27 -8.18 -4.69
CA VAL A 223 -4.76 -7.14 -5.61
C VAL A 223 -5.83 -6.10 -5.98
N LYS A 224 -6.94 -5.98 -5.23
CA LYS A 224 -8.05 -5.05 -5.53
C LYS A 224 -7.58 -3.62 -5.76
N LEU A 225 -6.71 -3.09 -4.89
CA LEU A 225 -6.17 -1.72 -4.99
C LEU A 225 -5.16 -1.54 -6.13
N LEU A 226 -4.57 -2.63 -6.63
CA LEU A 226 -3.68 -2.67 -7.79
C LEU A 226 -4.41 -3.04 -9.08
N CYS A 227 -5.74 -3.18 -9.06
CA CYS A 227 -6.53 -3.64 -10.19
C CYS A 227 -7.50 -2.55 -10.62
N LYS A 228 -7.43 -2.10 -11.88
CA LYS A 228 -8.36 -1.09 -12.41
C LYS A 228 -9.82 -1.39 -12.10
N THR A 229 -10.27 -2.61 -12.41
CA THR A 229 -11.67 -3.03 -12.16
C THR A 229 -11.99 -3.05 -10.66
N GLY A 230 -11.05 -3.50 -9.82
CA GLY A 230 -11.21 -3.50 -8.36
C GLY A 230 -11.34 -2.10 -7.79
N ARG A 231 -10.50 -1.17 -8.26
CA ARG A 231 -10.54 0.27 -7.91
C ARG A 231 -11.84 0.93 -8.35
N GLU A 232 -12.32 0.62 -9.55
CA GLU A 232 -13.60 1.16 -10.06
C GLU A 232 -14.79 0.67 -9.22
N GLN A 233 -14.78 -0.57 -8.75
CA GLN A 233 -15.80 -1.05 -7.82
C GLN A 233 -15.78 -0.29 -6.49
N VAL A 234 -14.60 0.07 -5.97
CA VAL A 234 -14.51 0.93 -4.78
C VAL A 234 -15.16 2.28 -5.06
N LYS A 235 -14.85 2.93 -6.19
CA LYS A 235 -15.48 4.20 -6.58
C LYS A 235 -17.00 4.10 -6.65
N GLN A 236 -17.53 3.03 -7.22
CA GLN A 236 -18.98 2.83 -7.36
C GLN A 236 -19.68 2.73 -6.01
N VAL A 237 -19.13 1.96 -5.06
CA VAL A 237 -19.69 1.83 -3.71
C VAL A 237 -19.79 3.19 -3.01
N TYR A 238 -18.73 3.99 -3.08
CA TYR A 238 -18.68 5.31 -2.42
C TYR A 238 -19.53 6.39 -3.11
N ARG A 239 -19.92 6.19 -4.38
CA ARG A 239 -20.86 7.10 -5.08
C ARG A 239 -22.32 6.85 -4.71
N THR A 240 -22.67 5.65 -4.27
CA THR A 240 -24.06 5.26 -4.02
C THR A 240 -24.53 5.46 -2.58
N GLU A 241 -23.62 5.70 -1.64
CA GLU A 241 -23.96 5.88 -0.22
C GLU A 241 -24.11 7.37 0.14
N HIS A 242 -25.13 7.69 0.94
CA HIS A 242 -25.22 9.02 1.59
C HIS A 242 -24.14 9.10 2.67
N GLN A 243 -23.03 9.74 2.33
CA GLN A 243 -21.85 9.88 3.18
C GLN A 243 -21.56 11.36 3.43
N LEU A 244 -21.16 11.68 4.65
CA LEU A 244 -20.65 13.02 4.98
C LEU A 244 -19.38 13.30 4.17
N THR A 245 -19.22 14.53 3.69
CA THR A 245 -18.12 14.91 2.82
C THR A 245 -16.91 15.43 3.61
N LEU A 246 -15.72 15.15 3.10
CA LEU A 246 -14.45 15.50 3.74
C LEU A 246 -13.54 16.27 2.78
N VAL A 247 -12.93 17.34 3.28
CA VAL A 247 -11.79 18.02 2.64
C VAL A 247 -10.57 17.84 3.54
N ASP A 248 -9.46 17.32 2.99
CA ASP A 248 -8.20 17.09 3.73
C ASP A 248 -7.07 17.95 3.12
N MET A 249 -6.64 18.99 3.82
CA MET A 249 -5.73 20.02 3.29
C MET A 249 -4.23 19.79 3.62
N PHE A 250 -3.92 18.71 4.32
CA PHE A 250 -2.55 18.24 4.57
C PHE A 250 -2.57 16.72 4.65
N CYS A 251 -3.05 16.10 3.57
CA CYS A 251 -3.47 14.71 3.62
C CYS A 251 -2.31 13.73 3.80
N GLY A 252 -1.09 14.14 3.46
CA GLY A 252 0.11 13.33 3.49
C GLY A 252 -0.12 11.98 2.81
N ALA A 253 0.34 10.92 3.47
CA ALA A 253 0.13 9.56 2.98
C ALA A 253 -1.27 9.02 3.24
N GLY A 254 -2.22 9.83 3.74
CA GLY A 254 -3.63 9.47 3.88
C GLY A 254 -4.06 8.87 5.22
N GLY A 255 -3.24 8.93 6.28
CA GLY A 255 -3.60 8.32 7.57
C GLY A 255 -4.86 8.90 8.21
N LEU A 256 -5.05 10.22 8.15
CA LEU A 256 -6.25 10.90 8.65
C LEU A 256 -7.46 10.58 7.76
N SER A 257 -7.32 10.82 6.45
CA SER A 257 -8.32 10.44 5.42
C SER A 257 -8.77 8.97 5.53
N ASP A 258 -7.88 8.01 5.76
CA ASP A 258 -8.22 6.58 5.88
C ASP A 258 -9.10 6.31 7.11
N GLY A 259 -8.84 6.97 8.23
CA GLY A 259 -9.70 6.87 9.42
C GLY A 259 -11.10 7.43 9.17
N PHE A 260 -11.20 8.60 8.51
CA PHE A 260 -12.48 9.19 8.13
C PHE A 260 -13.24 8.33 7.13
N ARG A 261 -12.56 7.80 6.11
CA ARG A 261 -13.12 6.85 5.15
C ARG A 261 -13.70 5.62 5.85
N LYS A 262 -12.98 5.05 6.82
CA LYS A 262 -13.46 3.93 7.66
C LYS A 262 -14.64 4.28 8.58
N ALA A 263 -14.87 5.56 8.86
CA ALA A 263 -16.05 6.07 9.55
C ALA A 263 -17.21 6.41 8.59
N GLY A 264 -17.04 6.17 7.29
CA GLY A 264 -18.06 6.38 6.25
C GLY A 264 -18.14 7.81 5.73
N TYR A 265 -17.02 8.54 5.73
CA TYR A 265 -16.91 9.81 5.03
C TYR A 265 -16.43 9.62 3.60
N ARG A 266 -16.85 10.52 2.71
CA ARG A 266 -16.40 10.63 1.34
C ARG A 266 -15.46 11.82 1.18
N THR A 267 -14.18 11.58 0.90
CA THR A 267 -13.25 12.66 0.61
C THR A 267 -13.53 13.25 -0.77
N VAL A 268 -13.80 14.55 -0.82
CA VAL A 268 -14.10 15.31 -2.04
C VAL A 268 -12.95 16.21 -2.48
N LEU A 269 -11.96 16.45 -1.62
CA LEU A 269 -10.72 17.13 -1.95
C LEU A 269 -9.61 16.67 -1.01
N ALA A 270 -8.44 16.36 -1.56
CA ALA A 270 -7.24 16.02 -0.80
C ALA A 270 -6.04 16.81 -1.35
N VAL A 271 -5.32 17.50 -0.47
CA VAL A 271 -4.20 18.39 -0.82
C VAL A 271 -2.99 18.07 0.04
N ASP A 272 -1.83 17.95 -0.60
CA ASP A 272 -0.52 17.95 0.07
C ASP A 272 0.57 18.41 -0.90
N ALA A 273 1.63 19.03 -0.38
CA ALA A 273 2.76 19.49 -1.18
C ALA A 273 3.81 18.38 -1.46
N ASP A 274 3.78 17.27 -0.70
CA ASP A 274 4.72 16.16 -0.83
C ASP A 274 4.28 15.19 -1.93
N GLU A 275 5.00 15.21 -3.05
CA GLU A 275 4.74 14.35 -4.20
C GLU A 275 4.79 12.85 -3.87
N HIS A 276 5.70 12.41 -2.98
CA HIS A 276 5.77 11.00 -2.58
C HIS A 276 4.56 10.60 -1.74
N ALA A 277 4.12 11.48 -0.85
CA ALA A 277 2.93 11.28 -0.04
C ALA A 277 1.67 11.22 -0.93
N MET A 278 1.53 12.14 -1.90
CA MET A 278 0.41 12.15 -2.84
C MET A 278 0.36 10.92 -3.77
N ARG A 279 1.52 10.38 -4.17
CA ARG A 279 1.58 9.09 -4.90
C ARG A 279 1.04 7.94 -4.04
N THR A 280 1.44 7.89 -2.77
CA THR A 280 0.89 6.92 -1.81
C THR A 280 -0.62 7.14 -1.59
N TYR A 281 -1.07 8.39 -1.44
CA TYR A 281 -2.49 8.72 -1.27
C TYR A 281 -3.33 8.18 -2.44
N ARG A 282 -2.94 8.50 -3.68
CA ARG A 282 -3.61 8.03 -4.91
C ARG A 282 -3.78 6.51 -4.97
N LEU A 283 -2.79 5.76 -4.50
CA LEU A 283 -2.86 4.30 -4.53
C LEU A 283 -3.89 3.72 -3.56
N ASN A 284 -4.06 4.35 -2.39
CA ASN A 284 -4.91 3.83 -1.32
C ASN A 284 -6.31 4.44 -1.26
N HIS A 285 -6.53 5.55 -1.94
CA HIS A 285 -7.80 6.28 -1.97
C HIS A 285 -8.43 6.30 -3.38
N PRO A 286 -8.71 5.12 -3.99
CA PRO A 286 -9.29 5.07 -5.33
C PRO A 286 -10.68 5.71 -5.40
N GLU A 287 -11.39 5.84 -4.29
CA GLU A 287 -12.71 6.48 -4.18
C GLU A 287 -12.70 8.00 -4.44
N VAL A 288 -11.55 8.65 -4.25
CA VAL A 288 -11.41 10.09 -4.45
C VAL A 288 -11.13 10.36 -5.92
N ASP A 289 -11.72 11.43 -6.45
CA ASP A 289 -11.50 11.82 -7.85
C ASP A 289 -10.01 12.23 -8.05
N PRO A 290 -9.30 11.68 -9.05
CA PRO A 290 -7.94 12.12 -9.35
C PRO A 290 -7.78 13.63 -9.53
N ASP A 291 -8.78 14.32 -10.10
CA ASP A 291 -8.74 15.77 -10.30
C ASP A 291 -8.92 16.54 -8.98
N ALA A 292 -9.44 15.88 -7.96
CA ALA A 292 -9.56 16.39 -6.59
C ALA A 292 -8.37 16.00 -5.68
N MET A 293 -7.29 15.43 -6.24
CA MET A 293 -6.06 15.10 -5.51
C MET A 293 -4.91 16.03 -5.91
N LEU A 294 -4.83 17.18 -5.25
CA LEU A 294 -3.93 18.27 -5.62
C LEU A 294 -2.58 18.15 -4.92
N CYS A 295 -1.52 17.99 -5.72
CA CYS A 295 -0.14 18.04 -5.23
C CYS A 295 0.36 19.49 -5.20
N ARG A 296 -0.08 20.28 -4.23
CA ARG A 296 0.15 21.73 -4.15
C ARG A 296 0.38 22.19 -2.72
N ASP A 297 1.07 23.33 -2.59
CA ASP A 297 1.16 24.08 -1.34
C ASP A 297 -0.17 24.79 -1.07
N ILE A 298 -0.63 24.79 0.19
CA ILE A 298 -1.92 25.39 0.58
C ILE A 298 -1.94 26.92 0.45
N ARG A 299 -0.79 27.59 0.44
CA ARG A 299 -0.72 29.06 0.40
C ARG A 299 -1.43 29.60 -0.83
N GLY A 300 -2.36 30.54 -0.61
CA GLY A 300 -3.16 31.16 -1.67
C GLY A 300 -4.45 30.41 -2.02
N PHE A 301 -4.73 29.24 -1.42
CA PHE A 301 -5.98 28.50 -1.66
C PHE A 301 -7.23 29.32 -1.32
N ARG A 302 -7.16 30.23 -0.34
CA ARG A 302 -8.26 31.14 -0.02
C ARG A 302 -8.66 32.01 -1.21
N ASP A 303 -7.67 32.52 -1.96
CA ASP A 303 -7.91 33.38 -3.12
C ASP A 303 -8.34 32.58 -4.34
N GLU A 304 -7.99 31.29 -4.39
CA GLU A 304 -8.43 30.31 -5.40
C GLU A 304 -9.73 29.57 -5.03
N ALA A 305 -10.47 30.12 -4.07
CA ALA A 305 -11.75 29.62 -3.57
C ALA A 305 -12.70 29.11 -4.66
N GLU A 306 -12.89 29.90 -5.71
CA GLU A 306 -13.80 29.60 -6.82
C GLU A 306 -13.34 28.37 -7.58
N SER A 307 -12.05 28.30 -7.95
CA SER A 307 -11.45 27.14 -8.60
C SER A 307 -11.56 25.87 -7.73
N ILE A 308 -11.43 26.00 -6.41
CA ILE A 308 -11.60 24.87 -5.48
C ILE A 308 -13.07 24.43 -5.45
N ARG A 309 -14.02 25.37 -5.45
CA ARG A 309 -15.45 25.04 -5.56
C ARG A 309 -15.78 24.40 -6.90
N GLU A 310 -15.13 24.78 -8.00
CA GLU A 310 -15.31 24.12 -9.30
C GLU A 310 -14.90 22.64 -9.24
N ILE A 311 -13.83 22.31 -8.51
CA ILE A 311 -13.38 20.92 -8.30
C ILE A 311 -14.37 20.15 -7.41
N ILE A 312 -14.83 20.74 -6.31
CA ILE A 312 -15.74 20.09 -5.35
C ILE A 312 -17.18 20.00 -5.90
N GLY A 313 -17.53 20.91 -6.82
CA GLY A 313 -18.88 21.16 -7.30
C GLY A 313 -19.80 21.78 -6.24
N GLU A 314 -21.11 21.66 -6.45
CA GLU A 314 -22.16 22.13 -5.52
C GLU A 314 -22.28 21.27 -4.24
N THR A 315 -21.28 20.44 -3.94
CA THR A 315 -21.31 19.54 -2.79
C THR A 315 -21.10 20.34 -1.51
N GLN A 316 -22.05 20.30 -0.59
CA GLN A 316 -21.85 20.82 0.77
C GLN A 316 -20.70 20.07 1.45
N ILE A 317 -19.78 20.82 2.06
CA ILE A 317 -18.65 20.28 2.81
C ILE A 317 -19.09 20.06 4.27
N ASP A 318 -19.04 18.82 4.76
CA ASP A 318 -19.36 18.54 6.16
C ASP A 318 -18.15 18.79 7.06
N VAL A 319 -16.97 18.30 6.67
CA VAL A 319 -15.78 18.39 7.52
C VAL A 319 -14.55 18.82 6.74
N LEU A 320 -13.82 19.80 7.29
CA LEU A 320 -12.47 20.18 6.88
C LEU A 320 -11.45 19.60 7.86
N VAL A 321 -10.38 18.98 7.37
CA VAL A 321 -9.32 18.44 8.22
C VAL A 321 -7.93 18.86 7.74
N GLY A 322 -6.98 18.88 8.67
CA GLY A 322 -5.58 19.16 8.32
C GLY A 322 -4.63 19.05 9.50
N GLY A 323 -3.42 18.55 9.25
CA GLY A 323 -2.31 18.53 10.19
C GLY A 323 -1.18 19.47 9.73
N PRO A 324 -1.32 20.80 9.89
CA PRO A 324 -0.31 21.75 9.41
C PRO A 324 1.07 21.47 10.03
N PRO A 325 2.16 21.53 9.24
CA PRO A 325 3.48 21.13 9.71
C PRO A 325 4.01 22.10 10.76
N CYS A 326 4.58 21.53 11.83
CA CYS A 326 4.86 22.27 13.05
C CYS A 326 6.34 22.23 13.48
N GLN A 327 7.24 22.09 12.50
CA GLN A 327 8.65 21.75 12.74
C GLN A 327 9.42 22.82 13.54
N GLY A 328 8.98 24.08 13.52
CA GLY A 328 9.63 25.16 14.25
C GLY A 328 9.40 25.15 15.76
N PHE A 329 8.36 24.47 16.26
CA PHE A 329 7.94 24.50 17.67
C PHE A 329 8.22 23.20 18.46
N SER A 330 8.75 22.15 17.81
CA SER A 330 9.05 20.90 18.52
C SER A 330 10.24 21.06 19.48
N ARG A 331 10.24 20.36 20.64
CA ARG A 331 11.38 20.34 21.59
C ARG A 331 12.71 19.95 20.94
N ALA A 332 12.67 19.06 19.93
CA ALA A 332 13.84 18.67 19.15
C ALA A 332 14.30 19.77 18.18
N GLY A 333 13.34 20.45 17.52
CA GLY A 333 13.61 21.62 16.68
C GLY A 333 14.18 22.79 17.48
N TYR A 334 13.65 23.07 18.67
CA TYR A 334 14.13 24.12 19.57
C TYR A 334 15.60 23.88 19.98
N ARG A 335 15.96 22.64 20.34
CA ARG A 335 17.35 22.25 20.68
C ARG A 335 18.30 22.34 19.48
N ALA A 336 17.87 21.91 18.29
CA ALA A 336 18.69 21.98 17.09
C ALA A 336 18.89 23.42 16.58
N LYS A 337 17.87 24.28 16.71
CA LYS A 337 17.92 25.69 16.30
C LYS A 337 18.77 26.56 17.23
N ALA A 338 18.74 26.29 18.55
CA ALA A 338 19.57 26.98 19.54
C ALA A 338 21.09 26.76 19.34
N ALA A 339 21.50 25.65 18.71
CA ALA A 339 22.90 25.33 18.46
C ALA A 339 23.48 25.95 17.17
N HIS A 340 22.64 26.44 16.26
CA HIS A 340 23.08 26.80 14.89
C HIS A 340 22.55 28.14 14.34
N GLY A 341 22.06 29.06 15.20
CA GLY A 341 21.66 30.40 14.76
C GLY A 341 20.47 30.43 13.79
N ALA A 342 19.59 29.44 13.88
CA ALA A 342 18.41 29.32 13.02
C ALA A 342 17.29 30.28 13.47
N PRO A 343 16.35 30.66 12.57
CA PRO A 343 15.27 31.61 12.87
C PRO A 343 14.46 31.18 14.10
N LEU A 344 14.00 32.16 14.89
CA LEU A 344 13.12 31.94 16.03
C LEU A 344 11.90 31.11 15.59
N ALA A 345 11.29 30.37 16.52
CA ALA A 345 10.08 29.59 16.19
C ALA A 345 8.94 30.48 15.66
N THR A 346 8.95 31.78 15.99
CA THR A 346 8.03 32.81 15.48
C THR A 346 8.34 33.27 14.04
N GLU A 347 9.53 32.97 13.50
CA GLU A 347 10.00 33.38 12.16
C GLU A 347 9.94 32.25 11.12
N ASP A 348 9.58 31.02 11.51
CA ASP A 348 9.46 29.87 10.59
C ASP A 348 8.13 29.94 9.85
N GLU A 349 8.14 30.22 8.54
CA GLU A 349 6.92 30.35 7.71
C GLU A 349 5.98 29.14 7.77
N ARG A 350 6.47 27.96 8.15
CA ARG A 350 5.62 26.76 8.32
C ARG A 350 4.67 26.87 9.51
N ASN A 351 5.05 27.66 10.50
CA ASN A 351 4.31 27.82 11.75
C ASN A 351 3.09 28.74 11.61
N ILE A 352 2.91 29.39 10.46
CA ILE A 352 1.71 30.17 10.13
C ILE A 352 0.74 29.43 9.20
N LEU A 353 1.09 28.25 8.69
CA LEU A 353 0.24 27.48 7.76
C LEU A 353 -1.09 27.02 8.35
N TYR A 354 -1.24 27.02 9.68
CA TYR A 354 -2.54 26.81 10.31
C TYR A 354 -3.54 27.93 9.98
N ARG A 355 -3.06 29.15 9.72
CA ARG A 355 -3.90 30.29 9.33
C ARG A 355 -4.51 30.06 7.97
N GLU A 356 -3.71 29.58 7.00
CA GLU A 356 -4.22 29.18 5.67
C GLU A 356 -5.37 28.17 5.80
N LEU A 357 -5.26 27.20 6.71
CA LEU A 357 -6.34 26.24 6.97
C LEU A 357 -7.59 26.88 7.58
N VAL A 358 -7.42 27.76 8.57
CA VAL A 358 -8.54 28.44 9.25
C VAL A 358 -9.21 29.46 8.33
N ASP A 359 -8.45 30.13 7.47
CA ASP A 359 -8.98 31.11 6.52
C ASP A 359 -9.92 30.47 5.48
N LEU A 360 -9.69 29.19 5.16
CA LEU A 360 -10.60 28.42 4.31
C LEU A 360 -12.00 28.23 4.94
N LEU A 361 -12.16 28.40 6.25
CA LEU A 361 -13.48 28.32 6.89
C LEU A 361 -14.44 29.42 6.39
N GLN A 362 -13.92 30.59 6.05
CA GLN A 362 -14.72 31.71 5.53
C GLN A 362 -15.27 31.41 4.13
N VAL A 363 -14.52 30.62 3.35
CA VAL A 363 -14.86 30.28 1.98
C VAL A 363 -15.64 28.97 1.95
N LEU A 364 -14.99 27.88 2.34
CA LEU A 364 -15.53 26.53 2.21
C LEU A 364 -16.74 26.32 3.10
N GLN A 365 -16.79 27.03 4.24
CA GLN A 365 -17.85 26.92 5.23
C GLN A 365 -18.21 25.43 5.46
N PRO A 366 -17.32 24.62 6.07
CA PRO A 366 -17.67 23.28 6.51
C PRO A 366 -18.63 23.29 7.72
N ARG A 367 -19.22 22.16 8.10
CA ARG A 367 -19.97 22.08 9.37
C ARG A 367 -19.04 21.92 10.57
N ALA A 368 -17.89 21.28 10.37
CA ALA A 368 -16.85 21.16 11.37
C ALA A 368 -15.43 21.23 10.78
N ILE A 369 -14.46 21.58 11.61
CA ILE A 369 -13.02 21.50 11.33
C ILE A 369 -12.31 20.64 12.37
N VAL A 370 -11.39 19.79 11.92
CA VAL A 370 -10.46 19.05 12.80
C VAL A 370 -9.03 19.36 12.41
N MET A 371 -8.30 20.00 13.32
CA MET A 371 -6.89 20.29 13.16
C MET A 371 -6.04 19.41 14.09
N GLU A 372 -5.17 18.58 13.51
CA GLU A 372 -4.25 17.72 14.27
C GLU A 372 -2.89 18.41 14.48
N ASN A 373 -2.31 18.24 15.68
CA ASN A 373 -0.96 18.70 15.96
C ASN A 373 -0.28 17.95 17.12
N VAL A 374 1.00 18.25 17.37
CA VAL A 374 1.80 17.69 18.46
C VAL A 374 1.45 18.29 19.83
N PRO A 375 1.64 17.54 20.95
CA PRO A 375 1.27 18.01 22.30
C PRO A 375 1.93 19.32 22.75
N GLY A 376 3.22 19.50 22.43
CA GLY A 376 4.03 20.65 22.89
C GLY A 376 3.57 22.02 22.38
N MET A 377 2.57 22.06 21.50
CA MET A 377 1.99 23.31 21.00
C MET A 377 1.16 24.08 22.02
N GLY A 378 0.71 23.43 23.09
CA GLY A 378 0.10 24.13 24.22
C GLY A 378 1.11 24.85 25.12
N GLU A 379 2.42 24.65 24.90
CA GLU A 379 3.47 25.16 25.80
C GLU A 379 4.27 26.32 25.18
N VAL A 380 4.38 26.38 23.85
CA VAL A 380 5.14 27.44 23.17
C VAL A 380 4.29 28.69 22.99
N ARG A 381 4.83 29.84 23.39
CA ARG A 381 4.17 31.15 23.34
C ARG A 381 4.71 32.02 22.20
N TYR A 382 3.83 32.77 21.55
CA TYR A 382 4.14 33.87 20.65
C TYR A 382 4.60 35.11 21.43
N GLU A 383 5.06 36.14 20.70
CA GLU A 383 5.51 37.41 21.28
C GLU A 383 4.41 38.12 22.09
N ASP A 384 3.15 37.96 21.69
CA ASP A 384 1.97 38.49 22.39
C ASP A 384 1.58 37.67 23.64
N GLY A 385 2.34 36.61 23.96
CA GLY A 385 2.13 35.75 25.11
C GLY A 385 1.10 34.62 24.91
N SER A 386 0.39 34.59 23.78
CA SER A 386 -0.57 33.54 23.44
C SER A 386 0.13 32.26 22.98
N THR A 387 -0.48 31.11 23.20
CA THR A 387 -0.04 29.83 22.64
C THR A 387 -0.61 29.61 21.25
N PHE A 388 -0.02 28.68 20.47
CA PHE A 388 -0.59 28.26 19.20
C PHE A 388 -2.04 27.79 19.32
N VAL A 389 -2.35 27.04 20.38
CA VAL A 389 -3.71 26.52 20.60
C VAL A 389 -4.68 27.68 20.82
N GLU A 390 -4.33 28.66 21.64
CA GLU A 390 -5.16 29.85 21.88
C GLU A 390 -5.35 30.68 20.61
N ALA A 391 -4.28 30.93 19.85
CA ALA A 391 -4.35 31.67 18.60
C ALA A 391 -5.23 30.98 17.54
N ALA A 392 -5.08 29.66 17.38
CA ALA A 392 -5.90 28.85 16.48
C ALA A 392 -7.39 28.88 16.89
N MET A 393 -7.68 28.70 18.18
CA MET A 393 -9.06 28.74 18.68
C MET A 393 -9.68 30.14 18.50
N ALA A 394 -8.92 31.21 18.74
CA ALA A 394 -9.39 32.58 18.51
C ALA A 394 -9.69 32.84 17.02
N ALA A 395 -8.84 32.35 16.12
CA ALA A 395 -9.05 32.46 14.68
C ALA A 395 -10.30 31.69 14.23
N MET A 396 -10.51 30.45 14.71
CA MET A 396 -11.74 29.68 14.45
C MET A 396 -12.99 30.38 14.96
N LYS A 397 -12.93 30.98 16.16
CA LYS A 397 -14.04 31.76 16.72
C LYS A 397 -14.38 32.98 15.87
N THR A 398 -13.36 33.68 15.39
CA THR A 398 -13.53 34.82 14.48
C THR A 398 -14.17 34.39 13.15
N ALA A 399 -13.93 33.16 12.70
CA ALA A 399 -14.53 32.58 11.51
C ALA A 399 -15.94 31.99 11.73
N GLY A 400 -16.54 32.14 12.92
CA GLY A 400 -17.90 31.66 13.24
C GLY A 400 -17.97 30.17 13.63
N TYR A 401 -16.95 29.66 14.31
CA TYR A 401 -16.90 28.29 14.84
C TYR A 401 -16.69 28.30 16.35
N ALA A 402 -17.32 27.36 17.06
CA ALA A 402 -17.07 27.09 18.47
C ALA A 402 -15.94 26.05 18.61
N PRO A 403 -14.71 26.46 19.02
CA PRO A 403 -13.59 25.55 19.12
C PRO A 403 -13.52 24.81 20.45
N SER A 404 -12.93 23.64 20.43
CA SER A 404 -12.54 22.80 21.57
C SER A 404 -11.16 22.20 21.31
N SER A 405 -10.43 21.82 22.36
CA SER A 405 -9.07 21.30 22.24
C SER A 405 -8.90 20.06 23.10
N TRP A 406 -8.43 18.96 22.51
CA TRP A 406 -8.33 17.64 23.14
C TRP A 406 -6.90 17.11 23.11
N LEU A 407 -6.43 16.51 24.21
CA LEU A 407 -5.21 15.72 24.29
C LEU A 407 -5.56 14.24 24.28
N LEU A 408 -5.29 13.58 23.17
CA LEU A 408 -5.64 12.18 22.98
C LEU A 408 -4.39 11.32 22.94
N ASN A 409 -4.39 10.19 23.65
CA ASN A 409 -3.39 9.13 23.49
C ASN A 409 -3.92 8.07 22.53
N ALA A 410 -3.23 7.83 21.42
CA ALA A 410 -3.61 6.83 20.43
C ALA A 410 -3.77 5.42 21.04
N ALA A 411 -3.00 5.08 22.07
CA ALA A 411 -3.12 3.80 22.78
C ALA A 411 -4.51 3.59 23.41
N SER A 412 -5.20 4.67 23.80
CA SER A 412 -6.58 4.64 24.32
C SER A 412 -7.61 4.28 23.24
N TYR A 413 -7.22 4.24 21.97
CA TYR A 413 -8.05 3.93 20.81
C TYR A 413 -7.58 2.67 20.06
N GLY A 414 -6.83 1.79 20.74
CA GLY A 414 -6.39 0.51 20.19
C GLY A 414 -5.24 0.59 19.18
N VAL A 415 -4.49 1.71 19.19
CA VAL A 415 -3.23 1.83 18.44
C VAL A 415 -2.10 1.26 19.29
N PRO A 416 -1.22 0.39 18.75
CA PRO A 416 -0.15 -0.24 19.54
C PRO A 416 1.05 0.67 19.82
N GLN A 417 0.77 1.93 20.16
CA GLN A 417 1.74 2.99 20.29
C GLN A 417 1.27 4.05 21.28
N GLU A 418 2.14 4.44 22.22
CA GLU A 418 1.99 5.65 23.01
C GLU A 418 2.30 6.86 22.11
N ARG A 419 1.25 7.45 21.54
CA ARG A 419 1.31 8.64 20.68
C ARG A 419 0.25 9.62 21.12
N ILE A 420 0.71 10.70 21.74
CA ILE A 420 -0.18 11.75 22.23
C ILE A 420 -0.27 12.83 21.15
N ARG A 421 -1.50 13.31 20.91
CA ARG A 421 -1.82 14.35 19.94
C ARG A 421 -2.77 15.37 20.51
N ARG A 422 -2.56 16.63 20.11
CA ARG A 422 -3.50 17.70 20.33
C ARG A 422 -4.42 17.78 19.12
N ILE A 423 -5.71 17.67 19.36
CA ILE A 423 -6.76 17.75 18.34
C ILE A 423 -7.58 19.00 18.66
N ILE A 424 -7.62 19.97 17.76
CA ILE A 424 -8.45 21.16 17.88
C ILE A 424 -9.64 20.96 16.97
N VAL A 425 -10.85 20.96 17.54
CA VAL A 425 -12.10 20.76 16.79
C VAL A 425 -12.96 21.99 16.91
N GLY A 426 -13.36 22.55 15.77
CA GLY A 426 -14.34 23.62 15.68
C GLY A 426 -15.62 23.12 15.05
N VAL A 427 -16.77 23.38 15.66
CA VAL A 427 -18.09 23.19 15.03
C VAL A 427 -18.66 24.53 14.66
N ARG A 428 -19.40 24.64 13.55
CA ARG A 428 -19.99 25.92 13.16
C ARG A 428 -20.93 26.43 14.25
N GLU A 429 -20.96 27.74 14.48
CA GLU A 429 -21.96 28.35 15.36
C GLU A 429 -23.39 27.87 15.03
N GLY A 430 -24.12 27.47 16.06
CA GLY A 430 -25.43 26.80 15.96
C GLY A 430 -25.39 25.28 16.13
N GLU A 431 -24.23 24.65 15.91
CA GLU A 431 -24.02 23.23 16.27
C GLU A 431 -23.64 23.11 17.77
N PRO A 432 -24.06 22.05 18.49
CA PRO A 432 -23.70 21.86 19.89
C PRO A 432 -22.18 21.72 20.08
N LEU A 433 -21.64 22.15 21.23
CA LEU A 433 -20.21 21.93 21.50
C LEU A 433 -19.91 20.43 21.60
N ILE A 434 -18.86 19.99 20.91
CA ILE A 434 -18.41 18.60 20.89
C ILE A 434 -17.34 18.33 21.96
N GLN A 435 -17.47 17.19 22.64
CA GLN A 435 -16.53 16.70 23.65
C GLN A 435 -15.54 15.70 23.03
N PRO A 436 -14.40 15.37 23.69
CA PRO A 436 -13.49 14.37 23.16
C PRO A 436 -14.16 12.99 23.02
N PRO A 437 -13.76 12.18 22.03
CA PRO A 437 -14.31 10.84 21.86
C PRO A 437 -13.95 9.95 23.05
N PRO A 438 -14.90 9.14 23.58
CA PRO A 438 -14.60 8.23 24.69
C PRO A 438 -13.52 7.21 24.30
N PRO A 439 -12.62 6.86 25.24
CA PRO A 439 -11.59 5.86 24.99
C PRO A 439 -12.21 4.47 24.76
N THR A 440 -11.55 3.63 23.98
CA THR A 440 -11.94 2.22 23.75
C THR A 440 -11.02 1.24 24.46
N HIS A 441 -9.88 1.71 24.98
CA HIS A 441 -8.89 0.91 25.69
C HIS A 441 -8.40 1.66 26.93
N HIS A 442 -8.08 0.93 27.99
CA HIS A 442 -7.51 1.47 29.22
C HIS A 442 -5.99 1.70 29.06
N ALA A 443 -5.60 2.86 28.53
CA ALA A 443 -4.19 3.22 28.30
C ALA A 443 -3.76 4.40 29.19
N PRO A 444 -3.27 4.15 30.42
CA PRO A 444 -2.78 5.22 31.28
C PRO A 444 -1.55 5.88 30.65
N SER A 445 -1.52 7.21 30.59
CA SER A 445 -0.30 7.95 30.27
C SER A 445 0.32 8.46 31.57
N LEU A 446 1.52 7.98 31.89
CA LEU A 446 2.27 8.47 33.06
C LEU A 446 2.87 9.87 32.84
N GLN A 447 2.91 10.33 31.59
CA GLN A 447 3.70 11.50 31.18
C GLN A 447 2.85 12.74 30.88
N HIS A 448 1.55 12.59 30.60
CA HIS A 448 0.65 13.70 30.27
C HIS A 448 -0.74 13.44 30.86
N VAL A 449 -1.37 14.51 31.37
CA VAL A 449 -2.81 14.52 31.67
C VAL A 449 -3.53 14.58 30.33
N VAL A 450 -4.07 13.45 29.89
CA VAL A 450 -4.88 13.36 28.68
C VAL A 450 -6.32 13.75 28.99
N ASP A 451 -7.04 14.30 28.01
CA ASP A 451 -8.43 14.78 28.18
C ASP A 451 -9.44 13.61 28.21
N ALA A 452 -9.05 12.50 28.84
CA ALA A 452 -9.86 11.30 28.95
C ALA A 452 -11.02 11.54 29.92
N LEU A 453 -12.21 11.11 29.49
CA LEU A 453 -13.32 10.83 30.39
C LEU A 453 -12.86 9.81 31.44
N ALA A 454 -13.48 9.83 32.63
CA ALA A 454 -13.07 9.03 33.79
C ALA A 454 -12.68 7.58 33.39
N PRO A 455 -11.55 7.05 33.88
CA PRO A 455 -11.06 5.74 33.46
C PRO A 455 -12.10 4.67 33.76
N ASP A 456 -12.66 4.09 32.69
CA ASP A 456 -13.50 2.91 32.80
C ASP A 456 -12.60 1.68 32.90
N GLU A 457 -12.50 1.11 34.09
CA GLU A 457 -11.70 -0.08 34.39
C GLU A 457 -12.18 -1.32 33.62
N ASN A 458 -13.38 -1.29 33.02
CA ASN A 458 -13.91 -2.39 32.20
C ASN A 458 -13.36 -2.39 30.75
N LEU A 459 -12.65 -1.34 30.33
CA LEU A 459 -12.07 -1.29 29.00
C LEU A 459 -10.86 -2.25 28.87
N PRO A 460 -10.66 -2.88 27.69
CA PRO A 460 -9.53 -3.77 27.48
C PRO A 460 -8.18 -3.04 27.63
N PRO A 461 -7.10 -3.77 28.00
CA PRO A 461 -5.76 -3.20 28.09
C PRO A 461 -5.25 -2.74 26.72
N PRO A 462 -4.23 -1.87 26.65
CA PRO A 462 -3.76 -1.33 25.38
C PRO A 462 -3.11 -2.42 24.54
N VAL A 463 -3.25 -2.31 23.21
CA VAL A 463 -2.61 -3.25 22.27
C VAL A 463 -1.09 -3.11 22.39
N THR A 464 -0.41 -4.22 22.62
CA THR A 464 1.05 -4.25 22.79
C THR A 464 1.76 -4.29 21.44
N LEU A 465 3.03 -3.88 21.43
CA LEU A 465 3.88 -4.02 20.24
C LEU A 465 3.98 -5.49 19.81
N GLY A 466 4.13 -6.42 20.76
CA GLY A 466 4.21 -7.85 20.47
C GLY A 466 2.97 -8.39 19.77
N GLN A 467 1.78 -7.94 20.19
CA GLN A 467 0.52 -8.29 19.51
C GLN A 467 0.43 -7.72 18.10
N ALA A 468 1.04 -6.56 17.84
CA ALA A 468 0.94 -5.88 16.55
C ALA A 468 1.89 -6.44 15.47
N ILE A 469 3.10 -6.88 15.87
CA ILE A 469 4.13 -7.29 14.91
C ILE A 469 4.63 -8.73 15.08
N GLY A 470 4.19 -9.44 16.12
CA GLY A 470 4.73 -10.76 16.47
C GLY A 470 4.40 -11.89 15.49
N ASP A 471 3.39 -11.72 14.64
CA ASP A 471 3.00 -12.66 13.58
C ASP A 471 3.77 -12.45 12.26
N LEU A 472 4.58 -11.40 12.15
CA LEU A 472 5.35 -11.12 10.93
C LEU A 472 6.50 -12.12 10.76
N PRO A 473 6.84 -12.52 9.52
CA PRO A 473 7.95 -13.44 9.27
C PRO A 473 9.27 -12.88 9.82
N PRO A 474 10.13 -13.70 10.43
CA PRO A 474 11.42 -13.23 10.92
C PRO A 474 12.32 -12.80 9.76
N LEU A 475 13.15 -11.78 9.98
CA LEU A 475 14.10 -11.23 9.03
C LEU A 475 15.42 -10.87 9.72
N GLU A 476 16.53 -11.05 9.02
CA GLU A 476 17.80 -10.42 9.40
C GLU A 476 17.89 -8.99 8.83
N ALA A 477 18.92 -8.24 9.26
CA ALA A 477 19.21 -6.93 8.67
C ALA A 477 19.49 -7.05 7.15
N ALA A 478 19.11 -6.04 6.38
CA ALA A 478 19.19 -6.01 4.92
C ALA A 478 18.42 -7.12 4.16
N GLN A 479 17.55 -7.88 4.83
CA GLN A 479 16.67 -8.87 4.20
C GLN A 479 15.24 -8.34 3.97
N GLY A 480 14.44 -9.15 3.28
CA GLY A 480 13.03 -8.89 3.02
C GLY A 480 12.74 -8.52 1.57
N ARG A 481 11.46 -8.38 1.24
CA ARG A 481 10.98 -7.95 -0.08
C ARG A 481 9.84 -6.97 0.09
N ASN A 482 9.76 -5.99 -0.81
CA ASN A 482 8.72 -4.95 -0.74
C ASN A 482 7.31 -5.52 -0.85
N ILE A 483 7.11 -6.61 -1.61
CA ILE A 483 5.82 -7.27 -1.75
C ILE A 483 6.01 -8.77 -1.51
N THR A 484 5.29 -9.28 -0.52
CA THR A 484 5.19 -10.70 -0.18
C THR A 484 3.72 -11.05 0.07
N ALA A 485 3.44 -12.27 0.50
CA ALA A 485 2.10 -12.68 0.89
C ALA A 485 2.13 -13.55 2.14
N GLN A 486 1.14 -13.34 3.01
CA GLN A 486 0.91 -14.08 4.23
C GLN A 486 -0.60 -14.32 4.38
N GLY A 487 -1.01 -15.56 4.68
CA GLY A 487 -2.43 -15.89 4.84
C GLY A 487 -3.31 -15.61 3.61
N GLY A 488 -2.75 -15.65 2.40
CA GLY A 488 -3.47 -15.34 1.16
C GLY A 488 -3.71 -13.84 0.89
N GLN A 489 -3.15 -12.96 1.72
CA GLN A 489 -3.18 -11.51 1.56
C GLN A 489 -1.79 -10.97 1.24
N LEU A 490 -1.74 -9.79 0.62
CA LEU A 490 -0.47 -9.10 0.39
C LEU A 490 0.10 -8.56 1.70
N LEU A 491 1.41 -8.71 1.85
CA LEU A 491 2.20 -8.10 2.91
C LEU A 491 3.24 -7.19 2.26
N THR A 492 3.06 -5.89 2.41
CA THR A 492 3.92 -4.88 1.75
C THR A 492 4.87 -4.19 2.73
N GLY A 493 6.02 -3.74 2.26
CA GLY A 493 6.97 -2.95 3.04
C GLY A 493 7.68 -3.71 4.17
N HIS A 494 7.64 -5.04 4.19
CA HIS A 494 8.36 -5.84 5.19
C HIS A 494 9.82 -6.09 4.74
N VAL A 495 10.60 -5.01 4.77
CA VAL A 495 12.00 -4.97 4.36
C VAL A 495 12.83 -4.37 5.48
N ALA A 496 13.84 -5.11 5.93
CA ALA A 496 14.79 -4.64 6.91
C ALA A 496 15.87 -3.80 6.21
N ARG A 497 16.17 -2.62 6.78
CA ARG A 497 17.28 -1.81 6.31
C ARG A 497 18.62 -2.47 6.66
N TYR A 498 19.67 -2.04 5.97
CA TYR A 498 21.03 -2.35 6.36
C TYR A 498 21.38 -1.69 7.70
N ASN A 499 22.10 -2.42 8.55
CA ASN A 499 22.71 -1.93 9.78
C ASN A 499 24.18 -2.39 9.78
N ASN A 500 25.11 -1.52 10.16
CA ASN A 500 26.53 -1.87 10.19
C ASN A 500 26.83 -2.88 11.32
N SER A 501 27.97 -3.58 11.24
CA SER A 501 28.36 -4.62 12.18
C SER A 501 28.43 -4.14 13.64
N GLU A 502 28.86 -2.91 13.88
CA GLU A 502 28.95 -2.34 15.23
C GLU A 502 27.57 -2.09 15.84
N ASP A 503 26.64 -1.57 15.05
CA ASP A 503 25.25 -1.42 15.48
C ASP A 503 24.58 -2.76 15.72
N LEU A 504 24.86 -3.78 14.92
CA LEU A 504 24.34 -5.13 15.16
C LEU A 504 24.87 -5.73 16.48
N LYS A 505 26.14 -5.49 16.84
CA LYS A 505 26.67 -5.87 18.17
C LYS A 505 25.90 -5.18 19.29
N ARG A 506 25.64 -3.87 19.16
CA ARG A 506 24.84 -3.09 20.14
C ARG A 506 23.42 -3.63 20.22
N PHE A 507 22.77 -3.84 19.08
CA PHE A 507 21.40 -4.35 19.01
C PHE A 507 21.29 -5.71 19.69
N LYS A 508 22.30 -6.58 19.57
CA LYS A 508 22.32 -7.87 20.26
C LYS A 508 22.46 -7.69 21.79
N ALA A 509 23.29 -6.76 22.24
CA ALA A 509 23.63 -6.57 23.65
C ALA A 509 22.60 -5.76 24.46
N ILE A 510 21.85 -4.84 23.84
CA ILE A 510 20.83 -4.03 24.52
C ILE A 510 19.64 -4.90 24.95
N LEU A 511 19.18 -4.77 26.20
CA LEU A 511 17.98 -5.45 26.69
C LEU A 511 16.70 -4.68 26.31
N PRO A 512 15.57 -5.35 26.03
CA PRO A 512 14.32 -4.67 25.72
C PRO A 512 13.90 -3.71 26.84
N GLY A 513 13.62 -2.44 26.49
CA GLY A 513 13.24 -1.41 27.45
C GLY A 513 14.40 -0.74 28.21
N GLU A 514 15.63 -1.21 28.03
CA GLU A 514 16.82 -0.64 28.67
C GLU A 514 17.12 0.75 28.13
N SER A 515 17.47 1.68 29.02
CA SER A 515 17.93 3.01 28.61
C SER A 515 19.35 2.93 28.04
N TYR A 516 19.70 3.83 27.11
CA TYR A 516 21.06 3.85 26.53
C TYR A 516 22.14 4.11 27.60
N ARG A 517 21.81 4.85 28.67
CA ARG A 517 22.67 5.03 29.84
C ARG A 517 22.97 3.70 30.54
N ALA A 518 21.93 2.96 30.93
CA ALA A 518 22.09 1.67 31.62
C ALA A 518 22.85 0.65 30.75
N PHE A 519 22.55 0.63 29.44
CA PHE A 519 23.31 -0.18 28.48
C PHE A 519 24.80 0.19 28.45
N SER A 520 25.11 1.50 28.37
CA SER A 520 26.50 1.99 28.29
C SER A 520 27.30 1.73 29.57
N GLU A 521 26.64 1.72 30.73
CA GLU A 521 27.25 1.38 32.02
C GLU A 521 27.50 -0.14 32.13
N ARG A 522 26.59 -0.96 31.60
CA ARG A 522 26.68 -2.43 31.63
C ARG A 522 27.67 -3.00 30.60
N VAL A 523 27.81 -2.35 29.44
CA VAL A 523 28.61 -2.82 28.28
C VAL A 523 29.43 -1.65 27.70
N PRO A 524 30.39 -1.10 28.46
CA PRO A 524 31.11 0.13 28.11
C PRO A 524 31.91 0.03 26.80
N GLU A 525 32.37 -1.17 26.42
CA GLU A 525 33.11 -1.43 25.19
C GLU A 525 32.26 -1.24 23.92
N LEU A 526 30.94 -1.23 24.03
CA LEU A 526 30.01 -0.97 22.92
C LEU A 526 29.41 0.45 22.95
N LYS A 527 29.81 1.31 23.89
CA LYS A 527 29.42 2.73 23.93
C LYS A 527 29.92 3.42 22.65
N SER A 528 29.04 4.19 21.99
CA SER A 528 29.39 4.94 20.76
C SER A 528 29.24 6.44 20.88
N TYR A 529 28.32 6.88 21.74
CA TYR A 529 28.03 8.29 21.99
C TYR A 529 27.99 8.56 23.47
N ASP A 530 28.26 9.81 23.84
CA ASP A 530 28.09 10.25 25.21
C ASP A 530 26.60 10.46 25.55
N PHE A 531 26.20 10.01 26.73
CA PHE A 531 24.79 10.01 27.15
C PHE A 531 24.27 11.41 27.48
N ASP A 532 25.15 12.38 27.72
CA ASP A 532 24.78 13.78 27.94
C ASP A 532 24.32 14.47 26.64
N SER A 533 24.78 13.98 25.49
CA SER A 533 24.38 14.49 24.17
C SER A 533 23.34 13.61 23.46
N PHE A 534 23.32 12.29 23.72
CA PHE A 534 22.46 11.34 23.01
C PHE A 534 21.86 10.26 23.93
N ALA A 535 21.15 10.68 24.98
CA ALA A 535 20.56 9.80 25.99
C ALA A 535 19.59 8.72 25.46
N ASP A 536 19.03 8.90 24.25
CA ASP A 536 18.01 8.06 23.63
C ASP A 536 18.44 7.45 22.28
N LYS A 537 19.76 7.46 21.97
CA LYS A 537 20.28 7.03 20.66
C LYS A 537 19.88 5.62 20.28
N PHE A 538 20.02 4.68 21.21
CA PHE A 538 19.68 3.28 21.00
C PHE A 538 18.57 2.85 21.94
N PHE A 539 17.59 2.13 21.41
CA PHE A 539 16.53 1.58 22.22
C PHE A 539 15.92 0.33 21.59
N LYS A 540 15.96 -0.77 22.33
CA LYS A 540 15.26 -2.01 21.98
C LYS A 540 13.84 -1.99 22.52
N LEU A 541 12.89 -2.13 21.61
CA LEU A 541 11.48 -2.00 21.94
C LEU A 541 11.03 -3.20 22.79
N PRO A 542 10.36 -2.96 23.93
CA PRO A 542 9.77 -4.04 24.72
C PRO A 542 8.47 -4.55 24.08
N ALA A 543 8.31 -5.87 23.98
CA ALA A 543 7.14 -6.48 23.34
C ALA A 543 5.85 -6.40 24.18
N GLY A 544 5.97 -6.39 25.52
CA GLY A 544 4.84 -6.48 26.45
C GLY A 544 4.07 -5.18 26.70
N ARG A 545 4.37 -4.10 25.98
CA ARG A 545 3.67 -2.80 26.09
C ARG A 545 3.56 -2.12 24.73
N PRO A 546 2.75 -1.06 24.57
CA PRO A 546 2.71 -0.29 23.34
C PRO A 546 4.09 0.26 22.96
N SER A 547 4.33 0.44 21.67
CA SER A 547 5.56 1.07 21.17
C SER A 547 5.64 2.53 21.65
N ARG A 548 6.85 3.07 21.74
CA ARG A 548 7.03 4.54 21.75
C ARG A 548 6.52 5.14 20.43
N THR A 549 6.25 6.45 20.43
CA THR A 549 5.79 7.19 19.25
C THR A 549 6.64 6.87 18.01
N ILE A 550 6.06 6.43 16.89
CA ILE A 550 6.71 6.31 15.59
C ILE A 550 6.91 7.71 15.02
N VAL A 551 8.15 8.10 14.78
CA VAL A 551 8.51 9.45 14.33
C VAL A 551 9.01 9.47 12.89
N ALA A 552 8.82 10.58 12.19
CA ALA A 552 9.35 10.74 10.83
C ALA A 552 10.89 10.66 10.77
N HIS A 553 11.59 10.86 11.90
CA HIS A 553 13.04 10.69 11.99
C HIS A 553 13.51 9.25 11.72
N LEU A 554 12.63 8.24 11.75
CA LEU A 554 12.97 6.89 11.27
C LEU A 554 13.51 6.90 9.82
N GLN A 555 13.24 7.96 9.05
CA GLN A 555 13.85 8.18 7.72
C GLN A 555 15.39 8.25 7.75
N ARG A 556 16.00 8.60 8.90
CA ARG A 556 17.45 8.74 9.06
C ARG A 556 18.07 7.43 9.54
N ASP A 557 17.75 7.03 10.77
CA ASP A 557 18.21 5.79 11.37
C ASP A 557 17.07 5.05 12.09
N GLY A 558 17.32 3.81 12.49
CA GLY A 558 16.37 2.96 13.22
C GLY A 558 16.84 2.63 14.63
N ASN A 559 17.81 3.36 15.17
CA ASN A 559 18.53 2.96 16.38
C ASN A 559 17.65 3.09 17.63
N GLY A 560 16.73 4.05 17.64
CA GLY A 560 15.70 4.17 18.68
C GLY A 560 14.52 3.19 18.56
N TYR A 561 14.52 2.32 17.55
CA TYR A 561 13.44 1.40 17.20
C TYR A 561 13.99 0.03 16.80
N ILE A 562 14.75 -0.59 17.71
CA ILE A 562 15.30 -1.94 17.51
C ILE A 562 14.21 -2.98 17.79
N HIS A 563 14.11 -3.99 16.93
CA HIS A 563 13.13 -5.07 17.05
C HIS A 563 13.29 -5.80 18.40
N PRO A 564 12.19 -6.21 19.07
CA PRO A 564 12.25 -6.78 20.43
C PRO A 564 13.13 -8.03 20.56
N THR A 565 13.11 -8.88 19.53
CA THR A 565 13.77 -10.19 19.55
C THR A 565 14.78 -10.39 18.42
N GLN A 566 14.78 -9.55 17.39
CA GLN A 566 15.59 -9.73 16.18
C GLN A 566 16.69 -8.66 16.17
N VAL A 567 17.88 -9.00 15.69
CA VAL A 567 19.04 -8.11 15.68
C VAL A 567 18.98 -7.18 14.47
N ARG A 568 17.99 -6.28 14.45
CA ARG A 568 17.75 -5.28 13.40
C ARG A 568 16.83 -4.17 13.91
N SER A 569 16.78 -3.06 13.19
CA SER A 569 15.71 -2.06 13.36
C SER A 569 14.37 -2.55 12.79
N ILE A 570 13.28 -1.89 13.18
CA ILE A 570 11.96 -2.21 12.64
C ILE A 570 11.84 -1.90 11.14
N THR A 571 11.03 -2.68 10.43
CA THR A 571 10.69 -2.52 9.01
C THR A 571 9.60 -1.46 8.81
N PRO A 572 9.41 -0.94 7.58
CA PRO A 572 8.27 -0.08 7.28
C PRO A 572 6.92 -0.71 7.62
N ARG A 573 6.72 -2.00 7.33
CA ARG A 573 5.49 -2.72 7.68
C ARG A 573 5.23 -2.75 9.19
N GLU A 574 6.26 -3.02 9.98
CA GLU A 574 6.17 -2.97 11.44
C GLU A 574 5.79 -1.56 11.92
N ALA A 575 6.44 -0.52 11.39
CA ALA A 575 6.09 0.87 11.70
C ALA A 575 4.65 1.24 11.28
N ALA A 576 4.18 0.75 10.12
CA ALA A 576 2.84 0.98 9.61
C ALA A 576 1.77 0.31 10.51
N ARG A 577 1.99 -0.94 10.95
CA ARG A 577 1.11 -1.61 11.92
C ARG A 577 1.11 -0.92 13.29
N LEU A 578 2.26 -0.42 13.73
CA LEU A 578 2.36 0.40 14.95
C LEU A 578 1.64 1.75 14.82
N GLN A 579 1.46 2.25 13.61
CA GLN A 579 0.57 3.37 13.28
C GLN A 579 -0.86 2.93 12.97
N SER A 580 -1.22 1.64 13.07
CA SER A 580 -2.56 1.08 12.76
C SER A 580 -3.01 1.15 11.29
N PHE A 581 -2.07 1.22 10.34
CA PHE A 581 -2.37 0.98 8.91
C PHE A 581 -2.63 -0.51 8.63
N ASP A 582 -3.53 -0.78 7.68
CA ASP A 582 -3.79 -2.13 7.21
C ASP A 582 -2.60 -2.71 6.42
N ASP A 583 -2.50 -4.04 6.38
CA ASP A 583 -1.42 -4.74 5.66
C ASP A 583 -1.45 -4.52 4.15
N SER A 584 -2.64 -4.27 3.60
CA SER A 584 -2.85 -3.93 2.20
C SER A 584 -2.57 -2.46 1.88
N TYR A 585 -2.34 -1.60 2.87
CA TYR A 585 -2.01 -0.19 2.62
C TYR A 585 -0.62 -0.10 1.97
N LEU A 586 -0.57 0.54 0.80
CA LEU A 586 0.60 0.60 -0.06
C LEU A 586 1.37 1.90 0.19
N PHE A 587 2.66 1.81 0.53
CA PHE A 587 3.53 2.98 0.59
C PHE A 587 4.49 2.98 -0.58
N THR A 588 4.74 4.15 -1.16
CA THR A 588 5.64 4.31 -2.31
C THR A 588 6.74 5.32 -2.07
N GLY A 589 7.77 5.24 -2.91
CA GLY A 589 8.97 6.05 -2.84
C GLY A 589 10.14 5.34 -2.16
N PRO A 590 11.30 6.01 -2.05
CA PRO A 590 12.47 5.50 -1.36
C PRO A 590 12.15 5.12 0.09
N LEU A 591 12.88 4.13 0.64
CA LEU A 591 12.66 3.64 2.00
C LEU A 591 12.64 4.77 3.05
N THR A 592 13.51 5.76 2.89
CA THR A 592 13.56 6.95 3.75
C THR A 592 12.25 7.75 3.72
N GLN A 593 11.68 7.96 2.54
CA GLN A 593 10.40 8.65 2.36
C GLN A 593 9.23 7.84 2.91
N VAL A 594 9.25 6.51 2.77
CA VAL A 594 8.22 5.63 3.35
C VAL A 594 8.19 5.77 4.88
N PHE A 595 9.35 5.76 5.56
CA PHE A 595 9.39 5.97 7.01
C PHE A 595 8.92 7.37 7.42
N ARG A 596 9.26 8.40 6.64
CA ARG A 596 8.77 9.77 6.86
C ARG A 596 7.25 9.85 6.75
N GLN A 597 6.68 9.29 5.69
CA GLN A 597 5.23 9.20 5.47
C GLN A 597 4.51 8.52 6.65
N ILE A 598 4.99 7.34 7.06
CA ILE A 598 4.42 6.59 8.19
C ILE A 598 4.54 7.39 9.50
N GLY A 599 5.68 8.02 9.77
CA GLY A 599 5.89 8.77 11.00
C GLY A 599 5.09 10.07 11.11
N ASN A 600 4.87 10.75 9.98
CA ASN A 600 4.04 11.96 9.89
C ASN A 600 2.55 11.67 10.04
N ALA A 601 2.09 10.50 9.58
CA ALA A 601 0.66 10.17 9.59
C ALA A 601 0.03 10.19 10.99
N VAL A 602 -1.25 10.58 11.02
CA VAL A 602 -2.15 10.28 12.12
C VAL A 602 -2.50 8.78 12.05
N PRO A 603 -2.47 8.03 13.17
CA PRO A 603 -2.87 6.64 13.17
C PRO A 603 -4.31 6.47 12.64
N PRO A 604 -4.60 5.63 11.63
CA PRO A 604 -5.95 5.48 11.10
C PRO A 604 -7.01 5.11 12.13
N ARG A 605 -6.69 4.29 13.14
CA ARG A 605 -7.66 3.99 14.22
C ARG A 605 -8.00 5.17 15.11
N LEU A 606 -7.02 6.04 15.41
CA LEU A 606 -7.28 7.28 16.15
C LEU A 606 -8.15 8.22 15.31
N ALA A 607 -7.79 8.39 14.04
CA ALA A 607 -8.57 9.19 13.10
C ALA A 607 -10.02 8.66 12.95
N GLN A 608 -10.20 7.34 12.88
CA GLN A 608 -11.51 6.71 12.82
C GLN A 608 -12.35 6.99 14.08
N ALA A 609 -11.75 6.93 15.28
CA ALA A 609 -12.46 7.23 16.52
C ALA A 609 -12.95 8.68 16.57
N ILE A 610 -12.10 9.63 16.15
CA ILE A 610 -12.45 11.05 16.02
C ILE A 610 -13.58 11.22 14.99
N ALA A 611 -13.43 10.64 13.81
CA ALA A 611 -14.37 10.77 12.71
C ALA A 611 -15.75 10.18 13.03
N ALA A 612 -15.79 8.98 13.63
CA ALA A 612 -17.04 8.33 14.05
C ALA A 612 -17.77 9.14 15.13
N HIS A 613 -17.03 9.71 16.09
CA HIS A 613 -17.59 10.59 17.11
C HIS A 613 -18.16 11.87 16.49
N LEU A 614 -17.41 12.50 15.60
CA LEU A 614 -17.85 13.70 14.88
C LEU A 614 -19.06 13.41 13.98
N ARG A 615 -19.11 12.25 13.33
CA ARG A 615 -20.24 11.84 12.50
C ARG A 615 -21.51 11.73 13.33
N ALA A 616 -21.44 10.99 14.44
CA ALA A 616 -22.57 10.85 15.35
C ALA A 616 -23.04 12.19 15.93
N HIS A 617 -22.11 13.14 16.11
CA HIS A 617 -22.44 14.50 16.54
C HIS A 617 -23.20 15.27 15.43
N LEU A 618 -22.66 15.28 14.21
CA LEU A 618 -23.24 15.99 13.06
C LEU A 618 -24.59 15.39 12.60
N GLU A 619 -24.79 14.08 12.74
CA GLU A 619 -26.04 13.41 12.36
C GLU A 619 -27.17 13.61 13.38
N ARG A 620 -26.87 13.97 14.64
CA ARG A 620 -27.90 14.25 15.67
C ARG A 620 -28.67 15.56 15.43
N GLY A 621 -28.14 16.46 14.60
CA GLY A 621 -28.69 17.78 14.32
C GLY A 621 -28.65 18.74 15.53
N PRO A 622 -28.89 20.05 15.33
CA PRO A 622 -29.08 20.95 16.45
C PRO A 622 -30.31 20.49 17.24
N SER A 623 -30.17 20.31 18.56
CA SER A 623 -31.34 20.04 19.39
C SER A 623 -32.31 21.20 19.17
N LEU A 624 -33.51 20.91 18.64
CA LEU A 624 -34.62 21.85 18.70
C LEU A 624 -34.82 22.16 20.17
N THR A 625 -34.25 23.27 20.65
CA THR A 625 -34.69 23.89 21.88
C THR A 625 -36.16 24.20 21.63
N THR A 626 -37.03 23.41 22.24
CA THR A 626 -38.41 23.80 22.46
C THR A 626 -38.36 25.12 23.21
N GLU A 627 -38.42 26.22 22.46
CA GLU A 627 -38.77 27.51 23.00
C GLU A 627 -40.08 27.30 23.75
N GLY A 628 -40.04 27.54 25.07
CA GLY A 628 -41.24 27.58 25.86
C GLY A 628 -42.16 28.64 25.25
N GLU A 629 -43.33 28.21 24.80
CA GLU A 629 -44.43 29.14 24.57
C GLU A 629 -44.92 29.68 25.93
N PRO A 630 -45.32 30.97 25.98
CA PRO A 630 -45.48 31.75 27.20
C PRO A 630 -46.63 31.33 28.12
#